data_AF-A0A3M1HR89-F1
#
_entry.id   AF-A0A3M1HR89-F1
#
_cell.length_a   1.000
_cell.length_b   1.000
_cell.length_c   1.000
_cell.angle_alpha   90.00
_cell.angle_beta   90.00
_cell.angle_gamma   90.00
#
_symmetry.space_group_name_H-M   'P 1'
#
loop_
_entity.id
_entity.type
_entity.pdbx_description
1 polymer ?
#
loop_
_entity_poly.entity_id
_entity_poly.type
_entity_poly.pdbx_seq_one_letter_code
_entity_poly.pdbx_strand_id
1 'polypeptide(L)' 'MPPIYDFSGKVVLVTGAARGIGLAVTRAFAAAGAAVCLN' A
#
# COMPACT_ATOMS: atom_id res chain seq x y z
N MET A 1 3.87 -4.45 20.88
CA MET A 1 3.50 -3.37 19.93
C MET A 1 3.71 -3.90 18.53
N PRO A 2 2.74 -3.77 17.60
CA PRO A 2 2.97 -4.13 16.20
C PRO A 2 4.08 -3.25 15.60
N PRO A 3 4.86 -3.76 14.64
CA PRO A 3 5.90 -2.97 13.97
C PRO A 3 5.29 -1.79 13.21
N ILE A 4 5.98 -0.64 13.25
CA ILE A 4 5.64 0.53 12.43
C ILE A 4 6.39 0.39 11.11
N TYR A 5 5.66 0.39 10.01
CA TYR A 5 6.23 0.38 8.67
C TYR A 5 6.20 1.79 8.08
N ASP A 6 7.36 2.30 7.66
CA ASP A 6 7.50 3.54 6.91
C ASP A 6 7.96 3.22 5.47
N PHE A 7 7.11 3.57 4.52
CA PHE A 7 7.34 3.40 3.08
C PHE A 7 7.50 4.75 2.38
N SER A 8 7.79 5.82 3.11
CA SER A 8 8.07 7.15 2.55
C SER A 8 9.16 7.08 1.47
N GLY A 9 8.87 7.66 0.31
CA GLY A 9 9.78 7.67 -0.84
C GLY A 9 9.90 6.34 -1.59
N LYS A 10 9.08 5.33 -1.26
CA LYS A 10 9.01 4.06 -2.01
C LYS A 10 7.85 4.09 -3.00
N VAL A 11 8.04 3.42 -4.14
CA VAL A 11 6.99 3.17 -5.12
C VAL A 11 6.57 1.70 -5.03
N VAL A 12 5.27 1.44 -4.96
CA VAL A 12 4.70 0.09 -4.80
C VAL A 12 3.68 -0.16 -5.90
N LEU A 13 3.75 -1.32 -6.56
CA LEU A 13 2.72 -1.81 -7.48
C LEU A 13 1.86 -2.84 -6.77
N VAL A 14 0.55 -2.60 -6.69
CA VAL A 14 -0.43 -3.57 -6.20
C VAL A 14 -1.30 -4.04 -7.37
N THR A 15 -1.34 -5.36 -7.60
CA THR A 15 -2.22 -5.99 -8.59
C THR A 15 -3.51 -6.49 -7.94
N GLY A 16 -4.61 -6.54 -8.71
CA GLY A 16 -5.94 -6.84 -8.17
C GLY A 16 -6.43 -5.75 -7.21
N ALA A 17 -5.97 -4.50 -7.39
CA ALA A 17 -6.16 -3.43 -6.41
C ALA A 17 -7.59 -2.84 -6.38
N ALA A 18 -8.45 -3.25 -7.31
CA ALA A 18 -9.78 -2.66 -7.49
C ALA A 18 -10.76 -2.90 -6.32
N ARG A 19 -10.61 -4.02 -5.57
CA ARG A 19 -11.51 -4.38 -4.46
C ARG A 19 -10.88 -5.34 -3.47
N GLY A 20 -11.60 -5.61 -2.37
CA GLY A 20 -11.23 -6.66 -1.41
C GLY A 20 -9.84 -6.48 -0.82
N ILE A 21 -9.06 -7.56 -0.78
CA ILE A 21 -7.73 -7.57 -0.18
C ILE A 21 -6.78 -6.62 -0.89
N GLY A 22 -6.78 -6.59 -2.23
CA GLY A 22 -5.90 -5.69 -2.99
C GLY A 22 -6.12 -4.23 -2.63
N LEU A 23 -7.38 -3.80 -2.52
CA LEU A 23 -7.72 -2.44 -2.09
C LEU A 23 -7.26 -2.15 -0.65
N ALA A 24 -7.43 -3.11 0.26
CA ALA A 24 -6.98 -2.96 1.64
C ALA A 24 -5.45 -2.82 1.74
N VAL A 25 -4.72 -3.62 0.97
CA VAL A 25 -3.25 -3.57 0.88
C VAL A 25 -2.79 -2.22 0.30
N THR A 26 -3.39 -1.76 -0.80
CA THR A 26 -3.09 -0.43 -1.38
C THR A 26 -3.27 0.68 -0.35
N ARG A 27 -4.36 0.65 0.43
CA ARG A 27 -4.62 1.65 1.47
C ARG A 27 -3.59 1.62 2.59
N ALA A 28 -3.17 0.42 3.01
CA ALA A 28 -2.14 0.27 4.03
C ALA A 28 -0.79 0.85 3.58
N PHE A 29 -0.35 0.57 2.34
CA PHE A 29 0.89 1.14 1.80
C PHE A 29 0.82 2.66 1.62
N ALA A 30 -0.31 3.19 1.12
CA ALA A 30 -0.50 4.62 0.98
C ALA A 30 -0.48 5.33 2.35
N ALA A 31 -1.12 4.75 3.37
CA ALA A 31 -1.11 5.27 4.73
C ALA A 31 0.29 5.24 5.36
N ALA A 32 1.15 4.32 4.94
CA ALA A 32 2.55 4.23 5.34
C ALA A 32 3.49 5.13 4.51
N GLY A 33 2.97 5.99 3.63
CA GLY A 33 3.76 6.99 2.90
C GLY A 33 4.27 6.55 1.52
N ALA A 34 3.89 5.37 1.04
CA ALA A 34 4.27 4.92 -0.30
C ALA A 34 3.52 5.68 -1.40
N ALA A 35 4.17 5.87 -2.54
CA ALA A 35 3.48 6.16 -3.81
C ALA A 35 3.01 4.82 -4.41
N VAL A 36 1.70 4.62 -4.53
CA VAL A 36 1.13 3.32 -4.93
C VAL A 36 0.53 3.39 -6.34
N CYS A 37 0.94 2.46 -7.20
CA CYS A 37 0.34 2.19 -8.50
C CYS A 37 -0.67 1.04 -8.36
N LEU A 38 -1.86 1.20 -8.95
CA LEU A 38 -2.95 0.25 -8.89
C LEU A 38 -3.13 -0.41 -10.27
N ASN A 39 -3.19 -1.74 -10.31
CA ASN A 39 -3.52 -2.55 -11.49
C ASN A 39 -4.64 -3.55 -11.16
#